data_AF-A0AAW9FBH1-F1
#
_entry.id   AF-A0AAW9FBH1-F1
#
_cell.length_a   1.000
_cell.length_b   1.000
_cell.length_c   1.000
_cell.angle_alpha   90.00
_cell.angle_beta   90.00
_cell.angle_gamma   90.00
#
_symmetry.space_group_name_H-M   'P 1'
#
loop_
_entity.id
_entity.type
_entity.pdbx_description
1 polymer ?
#
loop_
_entity_poly.entity_id
_entity_poly.type
_entity_poly.pdbx_seq_one_letter_code
_entity_poly.pdbx_strand_id
1 'polypeptide(L)'
;MLARSGPDDDLVYTRLASPWPVQDRELITRSHLSRRIDCGLTLEVWAEPNALPLHAGLFRIQESAGRWEALPQRDGSTLVRLETYTNPGNILPGWLVNPIAIKAAVGSFKAIRRLMEAEPRVAATPGLLGRDPRCSAT
;
A
#
# COMPACT_ATOMS: atom_id res chain seq x y z
N MET A 1 -7.28 -7.31 -5.89
CA MET A 1 -7.23 -8.21 -4.72
C MET A 1 -7.41 -9.63 -5.21
N LEU A 2 -6.54 -10.56 -4.83
CA LEU A 2 -6.55 -11.96 -5.28
C LEU A 2 -7.11 -12.91 -4.23
N ALA A 3 -6.72 -12.72 -2.98
CA ALA A 3 -7.16 -13.54 -1.86
C ALA A 3 -7.06 -12.75 -0.55
N ARG A 4 -7.90 -13.13 0.42
CA ARG A 4 -7.78 -12.74 1.82
C ARG A 4 -7.48 -13.98 2.64
N SER A 5 -6.33 -14.02 3.29
CA SER A 5 -5.93 -15.15 4.14
C SER A 5 -6.35 -14.96 5.60
N GLY A 6 -6.79 -13.75 5.95
CA GLY A 6 -7.33 -13.34 7.25
C GLY A 6 -8.07 -12.00 7.12
N PRO A 7 -8.66 -11.47 8.19
CA PRO A 7 -9.30 -10.15 8.16
C PRO A 7 -8.32 -9.01 7.82
N ASP A 8 -7.04 -9.20 8.15
CA ASP A 8 -5.99 -8.20 8.01
C ASP A 8 -4.90 -8.59 6.98
N ASP A 9 -5.06 -9.73 6.30
CA ASP A 9 -4.08 -10.25 5.35
C ASP A 9 -4.64 -10.30 3.92
N ASP A 10 -4.03 -9.53 3.02
CA ASP A 10 -4.41 -9.45 1.62
C ASP A 10 -3.27 -9.93 0.71
N LEU A 11 -3.61 -10.71 -0.32
CA LEU A 11 -2.73 -11.01 -1.46
C LEU A 11 -3.20 -10.20 -2.68
N VAL A 12 -2.29 -9.46 -3.30
CA VAL A 12 -2.59 -8.51 -4.36
C VAL A 12 -1.69 -8.76 -5.57
N TYR A 13 -2.32 -8.80 -6.75
CA TYR A 13 -1.65 -8.74 -8.04
C TYR A 13 -1.67 -7.30 -8.55
N THR A 14 -0.50 -6.81 -8.97
CA THR A 14 -0.33 -5.50 -9.56
C THR A 14 0.39 -5.64 -10.90
N ARG A 15 -0.21 -5.10 -11.96
CA ARG A 15 0.46 -4.94 -13.26
C ARG A 15 0.97 -3.51 -13.40
N LEU A 16 2.23 -3.37 -13.77
CA LEU A 16 2.95 -2.12 -13.88
C LEU A 16 3.33 -1.89 -15.34
N ALA A 17 2.64 -0.94 -15.97
CA ALA A 17 2.92 -0.53 -17.34
C ALA A 17 4.29 0.15 -17.42
N SER A 18 5.12 -0.26 -18.38
CA SER A 18 6.44 0.32 -18.63
C SER A 18 6.49 1.03 -20.00
N PRO A 19 7.31 2.09 -20.16
CA PRO A 19 7.48 2.72 -21.46
C PRO A 19 8.23 1.80 -22.42
N TRP A 20 7.80 1.76 -23.68
CA TRP A 20 8.52 1.04 -24.74
C TRP A 20 9.96 1.57 -24.85
N PRO A 21 10.99 0.71 -25.04
CA PRO A 21 10.93 -0.73 -25.32
C PRO A 21 11.00 -1.63 -24.07
N VAL A 22 10.78 -1.08 -22.87
CA VAL A 22 10.86 -1.84 -21.62
C VAL A 22 9.60 -2.70 -21.46
N GLN A 23 9.81 -3.98 -21.17
CA GLN A 23 8.72 -4.92 -20.87
C GLN A 23 7.96 -4.48 -19.59
N ASP A 24 6.63 -4.64 -19.63
CA ASP A 24 5.76 -4.47 -18.47
C ASP A 24 6.19 -5.38 -17.31
N ARG A 25 5.95 -4.91 -16.09
CA ARG A 25 6.23 -5.65 -14.88
C ARG A 25 4.97 -6.12 -14.21
N GLU A 26 5.12 -7.16 -13.41
CA GLU A 26 4.12 -7.58 -12.47
C GLU A 26 4.71 -7.79 -11.09
N LEU A 27 3.87 -7.58 -10.10
CA LEU A 27 4.19 -7.71 -8.69
C LEU A 27 3.06 -8.46 -7.99
N ILE A 28 3.43 -9.46 -7.21
CA ILE A 28 2.52 -10.14 -6.30
C ILE A 28 2.99 -9.77 -4.90
N THR A 29 2.12 -9.16 -4.12
CA THR A 29 2.42 -8.74 -2.75
C THR A 29 1.44 -9.34 -1.78
N ARG A 30 1.94 -9.77 -0.63
CA ARG A 30 1.12 -9.96 0.57
C ARG A 30 1.26 -8.73 1.45
N SER A 31 0.20 -8.42 2.18
CA SER A 31 0.22 -7.36 3.18
C SER A 31 -0.48 -7.78 4.46
N HIS A 32 -0.01 -7.24 5.58
CA HIS A 32 -0.59 -7.43 6.90
C HIS A 32 -0.92 -6.08 7.54
N LEU A 33 -2.18 -5.87 7.94
CA LEU A 33 -2.65 -4.68 8.62
C LEU A 33 -2.63 -4.88 10.14
N SER A 34 -2.01 -3.95 10.86
CA SER A 34 -1.98 -3.95 12.32
C SER A 34 -2.43 -2.61 12.89
N ARG A 35 -3.09 -2.67 14.05
CA ARG A 35 -3.50 -1.49 14.83
C ARG A 35 -2.42 -1.18 15.86
N ARG A 36 -2.05 0.09 15.93
CA ARG A 36 -1.09 0.59 16.91
C ARG A 36 -1.80 1.01 18.19
N ILE A 37 -1.01 1.13 19.25
CA ILE A 37 -1.48 1.53 20.58
C ILE A 37 -2.00 2.97 20.63
N ASP A 38 -1.51 3.80 19.71
CA ASP A 38 -1.87 5.22 19.53
C ASP A 38 -2.98 5.41 18.49
N CYS A 39 -3.75 4.34 18.23
CA CYS A 39 -4.86 4.33 17.27
C CYS A 39 -4.44 4.50 15.82
N GLY A 40 -3.13 4.52 15.55
CA GLY A 40 -2.60 4.47 14.20
C GLY A 40 -2.80 3.10 13.56
N LEU A 41 -2.66 3.06 12.24
CA LEU A 41 -2.61 1.83 11.46
C LEU A 41 -1.22 1.67 10.85
N THR A 42 -0.72 0.44 10.81
CA THR A 42 0.47 0.06 10.07
C THR A 42 0.12 -1.06 9.11
N LEU A 43 0.37 -0.86 7.82
CA LEU A 43 0.26 -1.89 6.78
C LEU A 43 1.66 -2.24 6.29
N GLU A 44 2.11 -3.45 6.59
CA GLU A 44 3.36 -3.99 6.07
C GLU A 44 3.06 -4.75 4.78
N VAL A 45 3.92 -4.61 3.78
CA VAL A 45 3.75 -5.17 2.44
C VAL A 45 5.07 -5.80 2.00
N TRP A 46 5.03 -7.03 1.50
CA TRP A 46 6.21 -7.72 0.98
C TRP A 46 5.87 -8.51 -0.28
N ALA A 47 6.88 -8.71 -1.14
CA ALA A 47 6.74 -9.51 -2.35
C ALA A 47 6.56 -11.00 -2.03
N GLU A 48 5.62 -11.64 -2.74
CA GLU A 48 5.46 -13.11 -2.77
C GLU A 48 5.49 -13.60 -4.23
N PRO A 49 6.66 -13.56 -4.89
CA PRO A 49 6.76 -13.75 -6.34
C PRO A 49 6.36 -15.15 -6.80
N ASN A 50 6.35 -16.13 -5.90
CA ASN A 50 6.02 -17.53 -6.18
C ASN A 50 4.56 -17.88 -5.86
N ALA A 51 3.75 -16.94 -5.37
CA ALA A 51 2.36 -17.22 -5.00
C ALA A 51 1.45 -17.48 -6.21
N LEU A 52 1.85 -17.07 -7.42
CA LEU A 52 1.17 -17.39 -8.68
C LEU A 52 2.17 -17.77 -9.80
N PRO A 53 1.74 -18.57 -10.79
CA PRO A 53 2.54 -18.87 -11.98
C PRO A 53 2.98 -17.62 -12.75
N LEU A 54 4.13 -17.69 -13.45
CA LEU A 54 4.64 -16.60 -14.29
C LEU A 54 3.69 -16.28 -15.45
N HIS A 55 3.28 -15.02 -15.60
CA HIS A 55 2.52 -14.60 -16.77
C HIS A 55 3.45 -14.34 -17.94
N ALA A 56 3.14 -14.94 -19.10
CA ALA A 56 3.93 -14.78 -20.30
C ALA A 56 4.01 -13.31 -20.74
N GLY A 57 5.19 -12.87 -21.15
CA GLY A 57 5.40 -11.51 -21.65
C GLY A 57 5.50 -10.42 -20.57
N LEU A 58 5.54 -10.78 -19.28
CA LEU A 58 5.75 -9.85 -18.17
C LEU A 58 7.03 -10.18 -17.38
N PHE A 59 7.67 -9.15 -16.85
CA PHE A 59 8.80 -9.32 -15.91
C PHE A 59 8.29 -9.33 -14.46
N ARG A 60 8.49 -10.46 -13.75
CA ARG A 60 8.12 -10.63 -12.34
C ARG A 60 9.13 -9.92 -11.44
N ILE A 61 8.66 -8.93 -10.67
CA ILE A 61 9.44 -8.34 -9.58
C ILE A 61 9.60 -9.39 -8.47
N GLN A 62 10.85 -9.63 -8.08
CA GLN A 62 11.20 -10.63 -7.07
C GLN A 62 11.30 -10.05 -5.66
N GLU A 63 11.79 -8.81 -5.55
CA GLU A 63 12.05 -8.15 -4.28
C GLU A 63 11.30 -6.83 -4.21
N SER A 64 10.40 -6.73 -3.24
CA SER A 64 9.72 -5.49 -2.90
C SER A 64 9.31 -5.55 -1.44
N ALA A 65 9.44 -4.43 -0.75
CA ALA A 65 8.97 -4.24 0.61
C ALA A 65 8.39 -2.84 0.76
N GLY A 66 7.42 -2.69 1.65
CA GLY A 66 6.81 -1.41 1.92
C GLY A 66 6.13 -1.39 3.27
N ARG A 67 6.04 -0.20 3.83
CA ARG A 67 5.31 0.09 5.06
C ARG A 67 4.51 1.36 4.85
N TRP A 68 3.21 1.25 5.05
CA TRP A 68 2.32 2.39 5.18
C TRP A 68 1.96 2.59 6.64
N GLU A 69 1.92 3.85 7.07
CA GLU A 69 1.40 4.21 8.38
C GLU A 69 0.36 5.31 8.22
N ALA A 70 -0.73 5.20 8.97
CA ALA A 70 -1.73 6.25 9.12
C ALA A 70 -1.82 6.62 10.59
N LEU A 71 -1.38 7.83 10.93
CA LEU A 71 -1.18 8.29 12.30
C LEU A 71 -2.14 9.45 12.60
N PRO A 72 -3.13 9.27 13.50
CA PRO A 72 -4.03 10.35 13.87
C PRO A 72 -3.27 11.51 14.52
N GLN A 73 -3.65 12.73 14.20
CA GLN A 73 -3.07 13.95 14.73
C GLN A 73 -4.07 14.68 15.65
N ARG A 74 -3.54 15.53 16.52
CA ARG A 74 -4.36 16.26 17.51
C ARG A 74 -5.33 17.27 16.88
N ASP A 75 -5.03 17.76 15.68
CA ASP A 75 -5.89 18.69 14.92
C ASP A 75 -7.01 17.98 14.14
N GLY A 76 -7.15 16.66 14.32
CA GLY A 76 -8.12 15.82 13.63
C GLY A 76 -7.69 15.42 12.22
N SER A 77 -6.49 15.79 11.77
CA SER A 77 -5.89 15.27 10.55
C SER A 77 -5.26 13.89 10.77
N THR A 78 -4.85 13.23 9.68
CA THR A 78 -4.11 11.98 9.73
C THR A 78 -2.82 12.15 8.93
N LEU A 79 -1.67 11.92 9.56
CA LEU A 79 -0.39 11.84 8.87
C LEU A 79 -0.28 10.47 8.21
N VAL A 80 -0.11 10.44 6.90
CA VAL A 80 0.14 9.21 6.15
C VAL A 80 1.60 9.15 5.71
N ARG A 81 2.30 8.08 6.07
CA ARG A 81 3.70 7.84 5.71
C ARG A 81 3.83 6.59 4.84
N LEU A 82 4.69 6.68 3.82
CA LEU A 82 5.08 5.55 2.98
C LEU A 82 6.60 5.42 3.00
N GLU A 83 7.09 4.25 3.36
CA GLU A 83 8.46 3.82 3.11
C GLU A 83 8.42 2.58 2.24
N THR A 84 9.10 2.58 1.10
CA THR A 84 9.06 1.44 0.20
C THR A 84 10.34 1.29 -0.59
N TYR A 85 10.67 0.04 -0.89
CA TYR A 85 11.76 -0.39 -1.74
C TYR A 85 11.23 -1.42 -2.73
N THR A 86 11.64 -1.29 -3.98
CA THR A 86 11.32 -2.27 -5.02
C THR A 86 12.54 -2.43 -5.90
N ASN A 87 13.00 -3.66 -6.09
CA ASN A 87 14.02 -4.00 -7.08
C ASN A 87 13.33 -4.29 -8.42
N PRO A 88 13.43 -3.40 -9.41
CA PRO A 88 12.75 -3.58 -10.70
C PRO A 88 13.48 -4.57 -11.63
N GLY A 89 14.63 -5.14 -11.21
CA GLY A 89 15.47 -6.05 -11.98
C GLY A 89 16.60 -5.36 -12.75
N ASN A 90 17.58 -6.16 -13.19
CA ASN A 90 18.92 -5.75 -13.63
C ASN A 90 19.02 -4.97 -14.96
N ILE A 91 17.90 -4.56 -15.57
CA ILE A 91 17.87 -4.01 -16.94
C ILE A 91 17.36 -2.57 -16.98
N LEU A 92 17.03 -1.95 -15.84
CA LEU A 92 16.53 -0.57 -15.82
C LEU A 92 17.52 0.44 -15.24
N PRO A 93 17.87 1.50 -15.99
CA PRO A 93 18.63 2.61 -15.44
C PRO A 93 17.86 3.32 -14.32
N GLY A 94 18.55 3.69 -13.23
CA GLY A 94 17.93 4.38 -12.10
C GLY A 94 17.26 5.71 -12.45
N TRP A 95 17.75 6.42 -13.48
CA TRP A 95 17.13 7.65 -14.00
C TRP A 95 15.71 7.43 -14.55
N LEU A 96 15.39 6.21 -15.00
CA LEU A 96 14.08 5.87 -15.54
C LEU A 96 13.12 5.40 -14.44
N VAL A 97 13.62 4.64 -13.46
CA VAL A 97 12.78 4.01 -12.42
C VAL A 97 12.35 5.03 -11.36
N ASN A 98 13.27 5.88 -10.91
CA ASN A 98 13.01 6.76 -9.76
C ASN A 98 11.88 7.76 -10.02
N PRO A 99 11.80 8.46 -11.17
CA PRO A 99 10.68 9.36 -11.45
C PRO A 99 9.33 8.65 -11.52
N ILE A 100 9.30 7.42 -12.05
CA ILE A 100 8.08 6.60 -12.13
C ILE A 100 7.62 6.21 -10.72
N ALA A 101 8.55 5.76 -9.87
CA ALA A 101 8.25 5.43 -8.48
C ALA A 101 7.70 6.63 -7.69
N ILE A 102 8.34 7.81 -7.82
CA ILE A 102 7.87 9.04 -7.19
C ILE A 102 6.47 9.42 -7.68
N LYS A 103 6.22 9.35 -8.98
CA LYS A 103 4.91 9.66 -9.57
C LYS A 103 3.83 8.70 -9.06
N ALA A 104 4.13 7.41 -8.96
CA ALA A 104 3.23 6.41 -8.40
C ALA A 104 2.90 6.71 -6.93
N ALA A 105 3.91 6.97 -6.10
CA ALA A 105 3.72 7.32 -4.68
C ALA A 105 2.85 8.57 -4.51
N VAL A 106 3.13 9.65 -5.23
CA VAL A 106 2.32 10.89 -5.21
C VAL A 106 0.89 10.62 -5.67
N GLY A 107 0.71 9.76 -6.68
CA GLY A 107 -0.59 9.30 -7.15
C GLY A 107 -1.39 8.60 -6.04
N SER A 108 -0.76 7.69 -5.32
CA SER A 108 -1.37 6.98 -4.17
C SER A 108 -1.80 7.94 -3.07
N PHE A 109 -0.94 8.88 -2.65
CA PHE A 109 -1.32 9.88 -1.64
C PHE A 109 -2.50 10.75 -2.08
N LYS A 110 -2.55 11.17 -3.34
CA LYS A 110 -3.69 11.93 -3.89
C LYS A 110 -4.97 11.09 -3.91
N ALA A 111 -4.89 9.82 -4.24
CA ALA A 111 -6.04 8.92 -4.24
C ALA A 111 -6.56 8.70 -2.81
N ILE A 112 -5.67 8.42 -1.85
CA ILE A 112 -6.01 8.28 -0.43
C ILE A 112 -6.73 9.54 0.07
N ARG A 113 -6.16 10.72 -0.19
CA ARG A 113 -6.77 11.98 0.21
C ARG A 113 -8.19 12.14 -0.35
N ARG A 114 -8.39 11.87 -1.64
CA ARG A 114 -9.72 11.94 -2.28
C ARG A 114 -10.71 10.98 -1.65
N LEU A 115 -10.29 9.75 -1.35
CA LEU A 115 -11.15 8.75 -0.70
C LEU A 115 -11.55 9.22 0.71
N MET A 116 -10.62 9.75 1.49
CA MET A 116 -10.89 10.29 2.82
C MET A 116 -11.78 11.53 2.81
N GLU A 117 -11.69 12.36 1.78
CA GLU A 117 -12.54 13.55 1.61
C GLU A 117 -13.93 13.20 1.06
N ALA A 118 -14.05 12.13 0.27
CA ALA A 118 -15.30 11.68 -0.34
C ALA A 118 -16.18 10.88 0.62
N GLU A 119 -15.59 10.15 1.57
CA GLU A 119 -16.35 9.56 2.65
C GLU A 119 -16.80 10.67 3.61
N PRO A 120 -18.12 10.85 3.84
CA PRO A 120 -18.58 11.75 4.89
C PRO A 120 -17.89 11.34 6.18
N ARG A 121 -17.39 12.29 6.97
CA ARG A 121 -16.94 12.01 8.34
C ARG A 121 -18.12 11.34 9.05
N VAL A 122 -18.10 10.01 9.13
CA VAL A 122 -19.07 9.27 9.92
C VAL A 122 -18.75 9.70 11.33
N ALA A 123 -19.60 10.57 11.90
CA ALA A 123 -19.54 10.88 13.32
C ALA A 123 -19.43 9.55 14.05
N ALA A 124 -18.36 9.39 14.85
CA ALA A 124 -17.95 8.13 15.43
C ALA A 124 -19.18 7.36 15.94
N THR A 125 -19.64 6.39 15.16
CA THR A 125 -20.82 5.61 15.55
C THR A 125 -20.35 4.69 16.66
N PRO A 126 -20.86 4.79 17.90
CA PRO A 126 -20.15 4.27 19.06
C PRO A 126 -20.15 2.74 19.23
N GLY A 127 -20.46 1.95 18.19
CA GLY A 127 -20.99 0.60 18.35
C GLY A 127 -20.37 -0.55 17.58
N LEU A 128 -19.45 -0.36 16.61
CA LEU A 128 -19.03 -1.48 15.74
C LEU A 128 -17.51 -1.70 15.59
N LEU A 129 -16.69 -0.85 16.19
CA LEU A 129 -15.26 -1.09 16.36
C LEU A 129 -15.05 -1.37 17.84
N GLY A 130 -14.51 -2.55 18.19
CA GLY A 130 -14.16 -2.87 19.57
C GLY A 130 -13.44 -1.68 20.18
N ARG A 131 -14.09 -1.06 21.18
CA ARG A 131 -13.58 0.13 21.85
C ARG A 131 -12.29 -0.25 22.55
N ASP A 132 -11.14 0.10 21.97
CA ASP A 132 -9.99 0.37 22.81
C ASP A 132 -10.30 1.72 23.48
N PRO A 133 -10.50 1.77 24.82
CA PRO A 133 -10.83 3.00 25.53
C PRO A 133 -9.80 4.12 25.35
N ARG A 134 -8.60 3.81 24.83
CA ARG A 134 -7.55 4.79 24.51
C ARG A 134 -7.76 5.51 23.18
N CYS A 135 -8.67 5.04 22.34
CA CYS A 135 -8.96 5.55 21.02
C CYS A 135 -10.31 6.25 20.97
N SER A 136 -10.50 7.27 21.81
CA SER A 136 -11.62 8.21 21.68
C SER A 136 -11.09 9.55 21.21
N ALA A 137 -11.63 10.03 20.08
CA ALA A 137 -11.43 11.42 19.67
C ALA A 137 -12.09 12.31 20.74
N THR A 138 -11.30 13.21 21.33
CA THR A 138 -11.78 14.31 22.17
C THR A 138 -11.53 15.61 21.44
#